data_AF-A0A235IBV8-F1
#
_entry.id   AF-A0A235IBV8-F1
#
_cell.length_a   1.000
_cell.length_b   1.000
_cell.length_c   1.000
_cell.angle_alpha   90.00
_cell.angle_beta   90.00
_cell.angle_gamma   90.00
#
_symmetry.space_group_name_H-M   'P 1'
#
loop_
_entity.id
_entity.type
_entity.pdbx_description
1 polymer ?
#
loop_
_entity_poly.entity_id
_entity_poly.type
_entity_poly.pdbx_seq_one_letter_code
_entity_poly.pdbx_strand_id
1 'polypeptide(L)'
;MKVAVQQEDLQLLAKTLQEQLLVEVSSAEVFEVKCAVNKDGLMVLTQHESDVIVDAQIIFAVIEEVLQSVTPHTDRQVQCFLRVFGEQLPYAKCFLALKQRGGWGDGGAGETEEEYFSPLSSSALTYSPSFDEAEEEEPFDPFADAPNFPTSKAGFQIKPILLGAALVGIVVLGGGAYLLTRPCVMSECKEIQTAEQLKIKSPQLMRRAKSEKELVAIQQQLAAASATLNVIPSWSPRYQESEELKASLSGRSEKINQVVKALQTGALATQKVQTPASSLEELQARQHLWRQAIAPLETISSSSELYGLVQGKLLNYRVRLHAVNQQIFIEEKWLKKLTAAKAVASVAENRETTAKSLNDWQKVKSTWLVAINALNSIPLTSSGYQEAAKLLIDYRPKLVAARDRATKEQLATKTYQQAVSAANQAKIYQQQNQWQAAATYWDQALQTAKKVSQDSLYYTQAQSLIEPYSIALKQAQEKLQVVSSFQQTRTDLDKTCINGIRICIFSIDNAGIIVRLTPEYDQIRQNNLANPYSENSSTAIDVTNHLQILREALAVIGENANLPLFLYDSKGQVIYTRTLGG
;
A
#
# COMPACT_ATOMS: atom_id res chain seq x y z
N MET A 1 8.32 19.27 3.79
CA MET A 1 7.34 19.69 4.83
C MET A 1 6.82 18.56 5.74
N LYS A 2 6.79 17.28 5.35
CA LYS A 2 6.31 16.15 6.19
C LYS A 2 7.20 15.75 7.37
N VAL A 3 8.51 16.00 7.29
CA VAL A 3 9.49 15.60 8.32
C VAL A 3 9.46 16.57 9.51
N ALA A 4 9.26 17.87 9.26
CA ALA A 4 9.19 18.89 10.31
C ALA A 4 8.03 18.64 11.29
N VAL A 5 6.84 18.29 10.78
CA VAL A 5 5.64 18.04 11.60
C VAL A 5 5.81 16.80 12.51
N GLN A 6 6.44 15.72 12.02
CA GLN A 6 6.73 14.55 12.86
C GLN A 6 7.83 14.81 13.90
N GLN A 7 8.80 15.68 13.58
CA GLN A 7 9.87 16.07 14.49
C GLN A 7 9.31 16.90 15.66
N GLU A 8 8.41 17.85 15.36
CA GLU A 8 7.72 18.69 16.35
C GLU A 8 6.85 17.84 17.31
N ASP A 9 6.11 16.86 16.77
CA ASP A 9 5.29 15.94 17.56
C ASP A 9 6.14 15.07 18.51
N LEU A 10 7.33 14.61 18.07
CA LEU A 10 8.26 13.83 18.90
C LEU A 10 8.95 14.68 19.96
N GLN A 11 9.30 15.93 19.63
CA GLN A 11 9.84 16.88 20.59
C GLN A 11 8.80 17.23 21.67
N LEU A 12 7.53 17.36 21.31
CA LEU A 12 6.45 17.59 22.26
C LEU A 12 6.24 16.38 23.18
N LEU A 13 6.26 15.16 22.65
CA LEU A 13 6.18 13.93 23.45
C LEU A 13 7.37 13.80 24.41
N ALA A 14 8.58 14.05 23.92
CA ALA A 14 9.80 14.06 24.73
C ALA A 14 9.71 15.06 25.89
N LYS A 15 9.25 16.29 25.61
CA LYS A 15 9.04 17.32 26.63
C LYS A 15 7.98 16.92 27.65
N THR A 16 6.88 16.32 27.21
CA THR A 16 5.79 15.85 28.11
C THR A 16 6.28 14.76 29.05
N LEU A 17 7.04 13.78 28.53
CA LEU A 17 7.63 12.71 29.34
C LEU A 17 8.65 13.26 30.33
N GLN A 18 9.49 14.21 29.90
CA GLN A 18 10.47 14.86 30.75
C GLN A 18 9.80 15.64 31.90
N GLU A 19 8.74 16.39 31.63
CA GLU A 19 7.97 17.12 32.65
C GLU A 19 7.32 16.17 33.66
N GLN A 20 6.76 15.03 33.22
CA GLN A 20 6.15 14.07 34.16
C GLN A 20 7.20 13.36 35.02
N LEU A 21 8.35 13.00 34.46
CA LEU A 21 9.45 12.40 35.22
C LEU A 21 9.98 13.36 36.30
N LEU A 22 10.02 14.67 36.01
CA LEU A 22 10.39 15.68 37.00
C LEU A 22 9.39 15.77 38.17
N VAL A 23 8.10 15.52 37.92
CA VAL A 23 7.06 15.56 38.95
C VAL A 23 7.06 14.31 39.83
N GLU A 24 7.18 13.13 39.23
CA GLU A 24 7.02 11.84 39.94
C GLU A 24 8.31 11.36 40.64
N VAL A 25 9.49 11.67 40.09
CA VAL A 25 10.76 11.08 40.57
C VAL A 25 11.45 11.95 41.61
N SER A 26 10.98 13.18 41.84
CA SER A 26 11.45 14.10 42.90
C SER A 26 12.97 14.26 43.01
N SER A 27 13.72 14.07 41.91
CA SER A 27 15.12 14.43 41.79
C SER A 27 15.20 15.74 41.02
N ALA A 28 15.51 16.83 41.71
CA ALA A 28 15.63 18.15 41.12
C ALA A 28 16.74 18.13 40.06
N GLU A 29 16.31 18.31 38.81
CA GLU A 29 17.12 18.46 37.60
C GLU A 29 17.78 17.18 37.03
N VAL A 30 17.81 17.15 35.69
CA VAL A 30 18.61 16.26 34.82
C VAL A 30 18.05 14.88 34.43
N PHE A 31 16.81 14.85 33.92
CA PHE A 31 16.43 13.86 32.89
C PHE A 31 16.33 14.51 31.52
N GLU A 32 17.05 13.99 30.51
CA GLU A 32 16.86 14.34 29.10
C GLU A 32 16.12 13.21 28.39
N VAL A 33 14.95 13.50 27.83
CA VAL A 33 14.17 12.51 27.08
C VAL A 33 14.26 12.79 25.58
N LYS A 34 14.50 11.74 24.80
CA LYS A 34 14.52 11.78 23.33
C LYS A 34 13.58 10.71 22.77
N CYS A 35 12.71 11.13 21.85
CA CYS A 35 11.76 10.24 21.19
C CYS A 35 12.11 10.11 19.70
N ALA A 36 12.10 8.89 19.20
CA ALA A 36 12.34 8.59 17.78
C ALA A 36 11.39 7.50 17.29
N VAL A 37 11.08 7.49 16.00
CA VAL A 37 10.26 6.44 15.37
C VAL A 37 11.13 5.66 14.40
N ASN A 38 11.17 4.33 14.55
CA ASN A 38 11.81 3.42 13.60
C ASN A 38 10.77 2.51 12.93
N LYS A 39 11.21 1.48 12.18
CA LYS A 39 10.33 0.54 11.50
C LYS A 39 9.51 -0.34 12.47
N ASP A 40 9.99 -0.50 13.70
CA ASP A 40 9.48 -1.43 14.71
C ASP A 40 8.60 -0.74 15.77
N GLY A 41 8.60 0.59 15.85
CA GLY A 41 7.75 1.34 16.77
C GLY A 41 8.32 2.68 17.23
N LEU A 42 7.80 3.15 18.36
CA LEU A 42 8.32 4.33 19.07
C LEU A 42 9.47 3.88 19.98
N MET A 43 10.59 4.61 19.92
CA MET A 43 11.70 4.49 20.85
C MET A 43 11.76 5.72 21.74
N VAL A 44 11.87 5.49 23.05
CA VAL A 44 12.03 6.53 24.07
C VAL A 44 13.36 6.29 24.77
N LEU A 45 14.24 7.28 24.71
CA LEU A 45 15.52 7.27 25.40
C LEU A 45 15.49 8.30 26.52
N THR A 46 15.70 7.85 27.74
CA THR A 46 15.83 8.71 28.92
C THR A 46 17.29 8.70 29.37
N GLN A 47 17.85 9.88 29.59
CA GLN A 47 19.23 10.06 30.06
C GLN A 47 19.24 10.78 31.39
N HIS A 48 20.17 10.43 32.27
CA HIS A 48 20.41 11.16 33.52
C HIS A 48 21.90 11.32 33.81
N GLU A 49 22.26 12.23 34.71
CA GLU A 49 23.65 12.43 35.14
C GLU A 49 24.16 11.29 36.03
N SER A 50 25.48 11.10 36.05
CA SER A 50 26.13 9.98 36.73
C SER A 50 25.99 9.98 38.26
N ASP A 51 25.63 11.12 38.86
CA ASP A 51 25.41 11.32 40.29
C ASP A 51 23.96 11.06 40.73
N VAL A 52 23.03 10.87 39.78
CA VAL A 52 21.63 10.55 40.05
C VAL A 52 21.45 9.04 40.18
N ILE A 53 21.04 8.58 41.37
CA ILE A 53 20.63 7.19 41.60
C ILE A 53 19.17 7.05 41.13
N VAL A 54 18.96 6.28 40.06
CA VAL A 54 17.66 6.14 39.41
C VAL A 54 17.14 4.71 39.54
N ASP A 55 15.90 4.56 40.01
CA ASP A 55 15.18 3.29 39.92
C ASP A 55 14.56 3.16 38.52
N ALA A 56 15.14 2.29 37.69
CA ALA A 56 14.69 2.06 36.33
C ALA A 56 13.22 1.60 36.25
N GLN A 57 12.70 0.89 37.26
CA GLN A 57 11.31 0.42 37.25
C GLN A 57 10.34 1.59 37.41
N ILE A 58 10.66 2.54 38.29
CA ILE A 58 9.85 3.73 38.52
C ILE A 58 9.83 4.59 37.25
N ILE A 59 10.98 4.80 36.61
CA ILE A 59 11.07 5.56 35.35
C ILE A 59 10.20 4.92 34.26
N PHE A 60 10.31 3.60 34.07
CA PHE A 60 9.53 2.92 33.05
C PHE A 60 8.02 2.92 33.35
N ALA A 61 7.63 2.83 34.62
CA ALA A 61 6.22 2.94 35.02
C ALA A 61 5.63 4.32 34.70
N VAL A 62 6.37 5.39 34.98
CA VAL A 62 5.95 6.77 34.64
C VAL A 62 5.84 6.96 33.13
N ILE A 63 6.82 6.46 32.37
CA ILE A 63 6.78 6.50 30.89
C ILE A 63 5.56 5.72 30.36
N GLU A 64 5.28 4.55 30.91
CA GLU A 64 4.12 3.75 30.53
C GLU A 64 2.80 4.49 30.81
N GLU A 65 2.64 5.07 31.99
CA GLU A 65 1.42 5.81 32.36
C GLU A 65 1.16 6.98 31.41
N VAL A 66 2.20 7.77 31.10
CA VAL A 66 2.10 8.88 30.14
C VAL A 66 1.73 8.35 28.76
N LEU A 67 2.40 7.31 28.27
CA LEU A 67 2.12 6.75 26.94
C LEU A 67 0.71 6.14 26.85
N GLN A 68 0.22 5.48 27.91
CA GLN A 68 -1.15 4.98 27.98
C GLN A 68 -2.19 6.12 27.96
N SER A 69 -1.88 7.25 28.59
CA SER A 69 -2.75 8.44 28.59
C SER A 69 -2.78 9.17 27.24
N VAL A 70 -1.66 9.16 26.50
CA VAL A 70 -1.47 9.88 25.24
C VAL A 70 -1.85 9.02 24.02
N THR A 71 -1.73 7.69 24.11
CA THR A 71 -1.98 6.74 23.01
C THR A 71 -2.81 5.53 23.46
N PRO A 72 -4.11 5.71 23.77
CA PRO A 72 -4.93 4.60 24.27
C PRO A 72 -5.26 3.53 23.21
N HIS A 73 -4.91 3.70 21.92
CA HIS A 73 -5.45 2.91 20.80
C HIS A 73 -4.38 2.45 19.80
N THR A 74 -3.21 1.99 20.25
CA THR A 74 -2.18 1.50 19.33
C THR A 74 -1.54 0.21 19.80
N ASP A 75 -1.73 -0.87 19.04
CA ASP A 75 -0.96 -2.13 19.14
C ASP A 75 0.46 -1.91 18.60
N ARG A 76 1.18 -0.91 19.12
CA ARG A 76 2.58 -0.65 18.81
C ARG A 76 3.43 -0.94 20.03
N GLN A 77 4.45 -1.76 19.82
CA GLN A 77 5.47 -2.03 20.81
C GLN A 77 6.31 -0.76 20.99
N VAL A 78 6.42 -0.27 22.22
CA VAL A 78 7.29 0.86 22.55
C VAL A 78 8.56 0.31 23.20
N GLN A 79 9.72 0.77 22.74
CA GLN A 79 11.00 0.41 23.33
C GLN A 79 11.51 1.59 24.16
N CYS A 80 11.72 1.36 25.45
CA CYS A 80 12.27 2.38 26.34
C CYS A 80 13.69 2.01 26.76
N PHE A 81 14.57 3.00 26.77
CA PHE A 81 15.98 2.85 27.12
C PHE A 81 16.36 3.87 28.17
N LEU A 82 17.17 3.46 29.14
CA LEU A 82 17.70 4.32 30.19
C LEU A 82 19.22 4.26 30.18
N ARG A 83 19.87 5.42 30.17
CA ARG A 83 21.33 5.53 30.15
C ARG A 83 21.85 6.70 30.99
N VAL A 84 23.14 6.63 31.35
CA VAL A 84 23.87 7.77 31.90
C VAL A 84 24.28 8.71 30.76
N PHE A 85 24.28 10.02 30.99
CA PHE A 85 24.73 11.01 30.02
C PHE A 85 26.21 10.76 29.63
N GLY A 86 26.53 10.84 28.34
CA GLY A 86 27.85 10.53 27.81
C GLY A 86 28.12 9.05 27.49
N GLU A 87 27.35 8.12 28.04
CA GLU A 87 27.50 6.68 27.76
C GLU A 87 26.85 6.26 26.43
N GLN A 88 27.52 5.36 25.69
CA GLN A 88 27.02 4.89 24.39
C GLN A 88 25.91 3.84 24.53
N LEU A 89 25.93 3.03 25.59
CA LEU A 89 24.99 1.93 25.78
C LEU A 89 24.02 2.20 26.94
N PRO A 90 22.72 1.91 26.79
CA PRO A 90 21.78 1.95 27.90
C PRO A 90 22.04 0.81 28.87
N TYR A 91 21.95 1.11 30.17
CA TYR A 91 22.11 0.11 31.23
C TYR A 91 20.79 -0.59 31.57
N ALA A 92 19.65 -0.03 31.18
CA ALA A 92 18.33 -0.66 31.30
C ALA A 92 17.47 -0.45 30.06
N LYS A 93 16.66 -1.46 29.73
CA LYS A 93 15.70 -1.45 28.61
C LYS A 93 14.39 -2.10 29.02
N CYS A 94 13.27 -1.62 28.49
CA CYS A 94 11.98 -2.30 28.62
C CYS A 94 11.18 -2.25 27.31
N PHE A 95 10.25 -3.20 27.17
CA PHE A 95 9.30 -3.25 26.08
C PHE A 95 7.90 -3.08 26.65
N LEU A 96 7.20 -2.04 26.22
CA LEU A 96 5.84 -1.75 26.65
C LEU A 96 4.87 -2.18 25.55
N ALA A 97 3.97 -3.10 25.89
CA ALA A 97 2.82 -3.44 25.07
C ALA A 97 1.62 -2.63 25.60
N LEU A 98 1.23 -1.58 24.88
CA LEU A 98 0.10 -0.73 25.25
C LEU A 98 -1.21 -1.55 25.14
N LYS A 99 -1.64 -2.15 26.25
CA LYS A 99 -2.88 -2.96 26.28
C LYS A 99 -4.11 -2.06 26.13
N GLN A 100 -5.04 -2.48 25.28
CA GLN A 100 -6.42 -1.99 25.32
C GLN A 100 -6.97 -2.17 26.74
N ARG A 101 -7.51 -1.09 27.34
CA ARG A 101 -8.34 -1.22 28.54
C ARG A 101 -9.70 -1.80 28.16
N GLY A 102 -9.74 -3.10 27.90
CA GLY A 102 -10.96 -3.88 27.73
C GLY A 102 -11.53 -4.29 29.08
N GLY A 103 -12.81 -4.00 29.31
CA GLY A 103 -13.57 -4.58 30.41
C GLY A 103 -13.74 -6.09 30.23
N TRP A 104 -13.65 -6.81 31.35
CA TRP A 104 -14.08 -8.19 31.64
C TRP A 104 -14.05 -9.24 30.53
N GLY A 105 -13.22 -10.27 30.72
CA GLY A 105 -13.30 -11.54 29.99
C GLY A 105 -12.16 -12.50 30.35
N ASP A 106 -12.45 -13.37 31.30
CA ASP A 106 -11.85 -14.64 31.72
C ASP A 106 -10.76 -15.35 30.85
N GLY A 107 -9.75 -15.89 31.54
CA GLY A 107 -9.21 -17.25 31.34
C GLY A 107 -8.27 -17.56 30.16
N GLY A 108 -7.06 -18.05 30.46
CA GLY A 108 -6.37 -18.98 29.56
C GLY A 108 -4.84 -18.80 29.48
N ALA A 109 -4.13 -19.72 30.13
CA ALA A 109 -2.69 -19.94 29.99
C ALA A 109 -2.32 -20.44 28.58
N GLY A 110 -1.10 -20.14 28.13
CA GLY A 110 -0.51 -20.73 26.93
C GLY A 110 0.86 -20.13 26.61
N GLU A 111 1.87 -20.97 26.72
CA GLU A 111 3.31 -20.74 26.54
C GLU A 111 3.68 -20.19 25.15
N THR A 112 4.81 -19.51 25.02
CA THR A 112 5.48 -19.40 23.71
C THR A 112 6.99 -19.34 23.84
N GLU A 113 7.62 -20.25 23.10
CA GLU A 113 9.03 -20.50 22.91
C GLU A 113 9.74 -19.34 22.19
N GLU A 114 11.00 -19.12 22.55
CA GLU A 114 11.92 -18.18 21.90
C GLU A 114 12.57 -18.83 20.67
N GLU A 115 12.51 -18.20 19.51
CA GLU A 115 13.39 -18.53 18.39
C GLU A 115 14.09 -17.29 17.80
N TYR A 116 15.41 -17.42 17.79
CA TYR A 116 16.48 -16.55 17.32
C TYR A 116 16.46 -16.38 15.79
N PHE A 117 16.66 -15.16 15.27
CA PHE A 117 17.36 -14.97 13.98
C PHE A 117 18.08 -13.61 13.90
N SER A 118 19.40 -13.70 13.66
CA SER A 118 20.33 -12.61 13.37
C SER A 118 20.11 -11.99 11.97
N PRO A 119 20.42 -10.69 11.75
CA PRO A 119 20.37 -10.10 10.41
C PRO A 119 21.74 -10.11 9.70
N LEU A 120 21.76 -10.59 8.45
CA LEU A 120 22.84 -10.36 7.50
C LEU A 120 22.59 -9.06 6.72
N SER A 121 23.56 -8.15 6.84
CA SER A 121 24.19 -7.30 5.82
C SER A 121 23.49 -7.04 4.48
N SER A 122 23.37 -5.76 4.11
CA SER A 122 23.59 -5.29 2.73
C SER A 122 23.97 -3.81 2.68
N SER A 123 25.11 -3.59 2.05
CA SER A 123 25.76 -2.33 1.71
C SER A 123 24.91 -1.44 0.79
N ALA A 124 25.06 -0.12 0.93
CA ALA A 124 24.65 0.84 -0.10
C ALA A 124 25.83 1.74 -0.45
N LEU A 125 26.08 1.82 -1.76
CA LEU A 125 27.16 2.54 -2.42
C LEU A 125 26.99 4.06 -2.33
N THR A 126 28.16 4.68 -2.29
CA THR A 126 28.50 6.09 -2.45
C THR A 126 27.92 6.73 -3.71
N TYR A 127 27.38 7.93 -3.56
CA TYR A 127 27.36 8.94 -4.62
C TYR A 127 27.36 10.35 -3.98
N SER A 128 28.46 11.06 -4.17
CA SER A 128 28.60 12.50 -3.94
C SER A 128 28.64 13.21 -5.29
N PRO A 129 28.15 14.46 -5.36
CA PRO A 129 28.83 15.47 -6.12
C PRO A 129 29.17 16.68 -5.25
N SER A 130 30.42 17.11 -5.40
CA SER A 130 31.05 18.32 -4.88
C SER A 130 30.74 19.54 -5.75
N PHE A 131 30.57 20.70 -5.12
CA PHE A 131 31.04 22.00 -5.63
C PHE A 131 31.45 22.86 -4.42
N ASP A 132 32.73 23.23 -4.38
CA ASP A 132 33.29 24.38 -3.66
C ASP A 132 32.70 25.68 -4.28
N GLU A 133 32.63 26.86 -3.65
CA GLU A 133 33.61 27.55 -2.79
C GLU A 133 32.90 28.70 -2.02
N ALA A 134 33.61 29.27 -1.05
CA ALA A 134 33.16 30.09 0.08
C ALA A 134 32.56 31.48 -0.22
N GLU A 135 31.59 31.91 0.61
CA GLU A 135 31.42 33.30 1.06
C GLU A 135 30.86 33.33 2.50
N GLU A 136 31.24 34.38 3.23
CA GLU A 136 31.21 34.57 4.68
C GLU A 136 29.79 34.67 5.29
N GLU A 137 29.65 34.20 6.52
CA GLU A 137 28.45 34.34 7.33
C GLU A 137 28.23 35.81 7.77
N GLU A 138 27.11 36.42 7.36
CA GLU A 138 26.48 37.52 8.10
C GLU A 138 25.17 37.04 8.76
N PRO A 139 24.89 37.47 10.00
CA PRO A 139 23.71 37.06 10.76
C PRO A 139 22.41 37.64 10.19
N PHE A 140 21.48 36.76 9.84
CA PHE A 140 20.16 37.12 9.34
C PHE A 140 19.26 37.64 10.48
N ASP A 141 18.89 38.93 10.42
CA ASP A 141 17.90 39.60 11.28
C ASP A 141 16.48 39.45 10.68
N PRO A 142 15.56 38.73 11.35
CA PRO A 142 14.24 38.40 10.80
C PRO A 142 13.20 39.54 10.81
N PHE A 143 13.59 40.82 10.90
CA PHE A 143 12.65 41.95 10.83
C PHE A 143 12.89 43.01 9.74
N ALA A 144 13.82 42.80 8.81
CA ALA A 144 14.01 43.68 7.66
C ALA A 144 13.05 43.37 6.50
N ASP A 145 11.75 43.62 6.69
CA ASP A 145 10.79 44.03 5.63
C ASP A 145 9.35 44.03 6.19
N ALA A 146 9.04 45.07 6.96
CA ALA A 146 7.66 45.45 7.24
C ALA A 146 7.35 46.75 6.46
N PRO A 147 6.26 46.81 5.67
CA PRO A 147 5.87 48.02 4.97
C PRO A 147 5.43 49.10 5.97
N ASN A 148 6.04 50.28 5.85
CA ASN A 148 5.70 51.47 6.62
C ASN A 148 4.27 51.94 6.30
N PHE A 149 3.36 51.87 7.27
CA PHE A 149 2.07 52.56 7.20
C PHE A 149 2.19 53.98 7.81
N PRO A 150 1.63 55.00 7.14
CA PRO A 150 1.89 56.39 7.45
C PRO A 150 1.17 56.87 8.70
N THR A 151 1.88 57.65 9.52
CA THR A 151 1.31 58.55 10.52
C THR A 151 0.37 59.56 9.86
N SER A 152 -0.94 59.38 10.03
CA SER A 152 -1.94 60.38 9.68
C SER A 152 -2.32 61.19 10.93
N LYS A 153 -1.93 62.47 10.92
CA LYS A 153 -2.54 63.53 11.74
C LYS A 153 -3.97 63.74 11.23
N ALA A 154 -4.97 63.50 12.08
CA ALA A 154 -6.32 64.01 11.84
C ALA A 154 -6.43 65.42 12.44
N GLY A 155 -6.18 66.43 11.60
CA GLY A 155 -6.62 67.80 11.86
C GLY A 155 -8.06 67.93 11.41
N PHE A 156 -8.99 68.09 12.35
CA PHE A 156 -10.34 68.56 12.02
C PHE A 156 -10.33 70.08 12.05
N GLN A 157 -10.31 70.69 10.87
CA GLN A 157 -10.62 72.10 10.69
C GLN A 157 -12.13 72.29 10.60
N ILE A 158 -12.68 73.11 11.49
CA ILE A 158 -14.04 73.64 11.41
C ILE A 158 -13.90 75.12 11.01
N LYS A 159 -14.45 75.50 9.86
CA LYS A 159 -14.57 76.92 9.47
C LYS A 159 -15.83 77.53 10.10
N PRO A 160 -15.80 78.83 10.47
CA PRO A 160 -16.91 79.49 11.15
C PRO A 160 -17.95 79.97 10.14
N ILE A 161 -19.22 79.92 10.53
CA ILE A 161 -20.30 80.71 9.94
C ILE A 161 -20.77 81.68 11.01
N LEU A 162 -20.68 82.97 10.68
CA LEU A 162 -21.28 84.09 11.39
C LEU A 162 -22.81 84.05 11.23
N LEU A 163 -23.54 84.13 12.34
CA LEU A 163 -24.85 84.78 12.40
C LEU A 163 -25.01 85.40 13.78
N GLY A 164 -25.34 86.69 13.77
CA GLY A 164 -25.19 87.60 14.91
C GLY A 164 -26.41 87.75 15.81
N ALA A 165 -26.17 88.60 16.81
CA ALA A 165 -27.09 89.36 17.67
C ALA A 165 -28.15 88.58 18.48
N ALA A 166 -27.99 88.58 19.81
CA ALA A 166 -28.86 89.36 20.71
C ALA A 166 -28.44 89.23 22.18
N LEU A 167 -28.15 90.40 22.77
CA LEU A 167 -28.54 90.89 24.10
C LEU A 167 -28.14 90.13 25.38
N VAL A 168 -27.32 90.85 26.14
CA VAL A 168 -27.26 91.00 27.59
C VAL A 168 -28.58 90.66 28.31
N GLY A 169 -28.47 89.80 29.32
CA GLY A 169 -29.50 89.58 30.33
C GLY A 169 -28.88 88.97 31.58
N ILE A 170 -28.58 89.82 32.57
CA ILE A 170 -28.15 89.46 33.92
C ILE A 170 -29.26 88.65 34.61
N VAL A 171 -28.95 87.43 35.06
CA VAL A 171 -29.64 86.75 36.18
C VAL A 171 -28.56 86.02 36.98
N VAL A 172 -27.98 86.70 37.97
CA VAL A 172 -28.24 86.51 39.40
C VAL A 172 -27.87 85.10 39.89
N LEU A 173 -26.71 85.03 40.56
CA LEU A 173 -26.48 84.31 41.82
C LEU A 173 -27.48 83.18 42.14
N GLY A 174 -27.19 81.96 41.70
CA GLY A 174 -28.01 80.80 42.04
C GLY A 174 -27.49 79.42 41.65
N GLY A 175 -26.25 79.30 41.16
CA GLY A 175 -25.69 78.02 40.67
C GLY A 175 -24.48 77.49 41.46
N GLY A 176 -24.05 78.19 42.52
CA GLY A 176 -22.85 77.80 43.30
C GLY A 176 -23.09 76.65 44.30
N ALA A 177 -24.35 76.41 44.70
CA ALA A 177 -24.66 75.43 45.74
C ALA A 177 -24.95 74.01 45.22
N TYR A 178 -25.27 73.83 43.93
CA TYR A 178 -25.64 72.50 43.38
C TYR A 178 -24.43 71.70 42.85
N LEU A 179 -23.27 72.34 42.68
CA LEU A 179 -22.01 71.65 42.34
C LEU A 179 -21.22 71.20 43.57
N LEU A 180 -21.53 71.74 44.75
CA LEU A 180 -20.90 71.38 46.03
C LEU A 180 -21.61 70.27 46.79
N THR A 181 -22.78 69.81 46.33
CA THR A 181 -23.55 68.72 46.97
C THR A 181 -23.24 67.33 46.38
N ARG A 182 -22.33 67.23 45.40
CA ARG A 182 -21.89 65.92 44.90
C ARG A 182 -20.88 65.28 45.88
N PRO A 183 -21.03 63.98 46.21
CA PRO A 183 -20.32 63.31 47.30
C PRO A 183 -18.79 63.21 47.18
N CYS A 184 -18.18 63.75 46.11
CA CYS A 184 -16.74 63.71 45.88
C CYS A 184 -16.05 65.09 45.91
N VAL A 185 -16.76 66.18 46.24
CA VAL A 185 -16.20 67.55 46.27
C VAL A 185 -15.84 68.02 47.69
N MET A 186 -16.50 67.52 48.74
CA MET A 186 -16.28 67.95 50.15
C MET A 186 -16.19 66.80 51.18
N SER A 187 -16.29 65.53 50.76
CA SER A 187 -16.26 64.32 51.62
C SER A 187 -15.56 63.13 50.96
N GLU A 188 -15.41 62.01 51.68
CA GLU A 188 -14.92 60.73 51.13
C GLU A 188 -15.73 60.32 49.88
N CYS A 189 -15.05 60.13 48.75
CA CYS A 189 -15.68 59.72 47.49
C CYS A 189 -15.88 58.21 47.50
N LYS A 190 -17.10 57.77 47.78
CA LYS A 190 -17.46 56.35 47.95
C LYS A 190 -17.16 55.52 46.71
N GLU A 191 -17.26 56.12 45.53
CA GLU A 191 -16.97 55.51 44.23
C GLU A 191 -15.47 55.18 44.08
N ILE A 192 -14.59 56.12 44.44
CA ILE A 192 -13.13 55.90 44.45
C ILE A 192 -12.76 54.86 45.52
N GLN A 193 -13.31 54.97 46.73
CA GLN A 193 -13.04 54.01 47.80
C GLN A 193 -13.45 52.57 47.42
N THR A 194 -14.57 52.41 46.73
CA THR A 194 -15.03 51.11 46.23
C THR A 194 -14.11 50.57 45.13
N ALA A 195 -13.69 51.43 44.20
CA ALA A 195 -12.76 51.10 43.13
C ALA A 195 -11.36 50.72 43.65
N GLU A 196 -10.85 51.42 44.67
CA GLU A 196 -9.58 51.10 45.33
C GLU A 196 -9.64 49.76 46.06
N GLN A 197 -10.70 49.53 46.85
CA GLN A 197 -10.91 48.24 47.50
C GLN A 197 -10.97 47.11 46.47
N LEU A 198 -11.64 47.32 45.33
CA LEU A 198 -11.72 46.33 44.28
C LEU A 198 -10.37 46.12 43.58
N LYS A 199 -9.58 47.17 43.36
CA LYS A 199 -8.19 47.07 42.86
C LYS A 199 -7.31 46.23 43.79
N ILE A 200 -7.53 46.27 45.10
CA ILE A 200 -6.77 45.45 46.07
C ILE A 200 -7.30 44.01 46.14
N LYS A 201 -8.63 43.81 46.13
CA LYS A 201 -9.26 42.49 46.29
C LYS A 201 -9.25 41.65 45.00
N SER A 202 -9.36 42.27 43.83
CA SER A 202 -9.51 41.54 42.57
C SER A 202 -8.39 40.54 42.26
N PRO A 203 -7.10 40.79 42.56
CA PRO A 203 -6.04 39.81 42.33
C PRO A 203 -6.27 38.51 43.10
N GLN A 204 -6.72 38.59 44.36
CA GLN A 204 -7.03 37.41 45.15
C GLN A 204 -8.29 36.70 44.66
N LEU A 205 -9.32 37.44 44.24
CA LEU A 205 -10.53 36.86 43.64
C LEU A 205 -10.19 36.11 42.34
N MET A 206 -9.33 36.68 41.50
CA MET A 206 -8.85 36.05 40.27
C MET A 206 -8.04 34.78 40.56
N ARG A 207 -7.12 34.79 41.53
CA ARG A 207 -6.36 33.59 41.92
C ARG A 207 -7.23 32.46 42.47
N ARG A 208 -8.34 32.80 43.13
CA ARG A 208 -9.27 31.83 43.72
C ARG A 208 -10.33 31.34 42.74
N ALA A 209 -10.50 32.01 41.60
CA ALA A 209 -11.51 31.66 40.62
C ALA A 209 -11.23 30.28 40.03
N LYS A 210 -12.19 29.36 40.15
CA LYS A 210 -12.08 27.98 39.64
C LYS A 210 -12.85 27.74 38.35
N SER A 211 -13.67 28.71 37.93
CA SER A 211 -14.59 28.54 36.81
C SER A 211 -14.71 29.81 35.95
N GLU A 212 -15.12 29.62 34.69
CA GLU A 212 -15.50 30.71 33.79
C GLU A 212 -16.58 31.60 34.41
N LYS A 213 -17.58 31.00 35.06
CA LYS A 213 -18.69 31.73 35.70
C LYS A 213 -18.20 32.68 36.80
N GLU A 214 -17.23 32.27 37.61
CA GLU A 214 -16.62 33.12 38.62
C GLU A 214 -15.81 34.25 38.00
N LEU A 215 -15.07 33.99 36.92
CA LEU A 215 -14.36 35.03 36.18
C LEU A 215 -15.29 36.07 35.56
N VAL A 216 -16.41 35.65 34.97
CA VAL A 216 -17.43 36.56 34.43
C VAL A 216 -18.02 37.45 35.52
N ALA A 217 -18.26 36.90 36.72
CA ALA A 217 -18.75 37.70 37.84
C ALA A 217 -17.72 38.76 38.29
N ILE A 218 -16.43 38.41 38.36
CA ILE A 218 -15.35 39.36 38.67
C ILE A 218 -15.22 40.42 37.57
N GLN A 219 -15.29 40.03 36.30
CA GLN A 219 -15.27 40.94 35.16
C GLN A 219 -16.40 41.97 35.23
N GLN A 220 -17.62 41.52 35.52
CA GLN A 220 -18.79 42.40 35.67
C GLN A 220 -18.62 43.38 36.82
N GLN A 221 -18.08 42.96 37.96
CA GLN A 221 -17.79 43.86 39.09
C GLN A 221 -16.74 44.92 38.73
N LEU A 222 -15.66 44.54 38.04
CA LEU A 222 -14.62 45.46 37.58
C LEU A 222 -15.15 46.44 36.53
N ALA A 223 -15.95 45.97 35.58
CA ALA A 223 -16.56 46.79 34.54
C ALA A 223 -17.58 47.79 35.14
N ALA A 224 -18.42 47.34 36.08
CA ALA A 224 -19.38 48.20 36.78
C ALA A 224 -18.66 49.28 37.60
N ALA A 225 -17.63 48.91 38.36
CA ALA A 225 -16.84 49.87 39.14
C ALA A 225 -16.13 50.90 38.23
N SER A 226 -15.55 50.45 37.11
CA SER A 226 -14.97 51.34 36.10
C SER A 226 -16.01 52.29 35.50
N ALA A 227 -17.23 51.81 35.24
CA ALA A 227 -18.33 52.64 34.73
C ALA A 227 -18.80 53.69 35.74
N THR A 228 -18.85 53.37 37.04
CA THR A 228 -19.24 54.31 38.09
C THR A 228 -18.25 55.46 38.28
N LEU A 229 -16.96 55.25 37.94
CA LEU A 229 -15.94 56.29 37.97
C LEU A 229 -16.14 57.39 36.91
N ASN A 230 -16.92 57.13 35.84
CA ASN A 230 -17.27 58.14 34.83
C ASN A 230 -18.18 59.26 35.37
N VAL A 231 -18.77 59.09 36.55
CA VAL A 231 -19.63 60.10 37.19
C VAL A 231 -18.79 61.27 37.74
N ILE A 232 -17.48 61.06 37.94
CA ILE A 232 -16.55 62.08 38.43
C ILE A 232 -16.15 62.99 37.26
N PRO A 233 -16.51 64.28 37.32
CA PRO A 233 -16.25 65.21 36.22
C PRO A 233 -14.79 65.66 36.18
N SER A 234 -14.35 66.13 35.01
CA SER A 234 -12.95 66.56 34.75
C SER A 234 -12.44 67.71 35.62
N TRP A 235 -13.34 68.51 36.19
CA TRP A 235 -12.99 69.61 37.10
C TRP A 235 -12.80 69.17 38.55
N SER A 236 -13.10 67.90 38.89
CA SER A 236 -12.90 67.37 40.25
C SER A 236 -11.40 67.24 40.57
N PRO A 237 -10.94 67.60 41.78
CA PRO A 237 -9.55 67.37 42.19
C PRO A 237 -9.18 65.88 42.22
N ARG A 238 -10.16 64.97 42.24
CA ARG A 238 -9.97 63.51 42.21
C ARG A 238 -10.12 62.90 40.81
N TYR A 239 -10.22 63.71 39.76
CA TYR A 239 -10.43 63.21 38.40
C TYR A 239 -9.25 62.37 37.90
N GLN A 240 -8.01 62.78 38.16
CA GLN A 240 -6.83 62.02 37.74
C GLN A 240 -6.77 60.65 38.42
N GLU A 241 -6.99 60.61 39.75
CA GLU A 241 -7.08 59.38 40.54
C GLU A 241 -8.17 58.44 39.99
N SER A 242 -9.33 59.00 39.63
CA SER A 242 -10.43 58.27 38.99
C SER A 242 -10.04 57.66 37.64
N GLU A 243 -9.38 58.41 36.76
CA GLU A 243 -8.95 57.92 35.44
C GLU A 243 -7.86 56.84 35.54
N GLU A 244 -6.91 56.96 36.48
CA GLU A 244 -5.91 55.93 36.75
C GLU A 244 -6.54 54.63 37.26
N LEU A 245 -7.48 54.73 38.21
CA LEU A 245 -8.24 53.58 38.72
C LEU A 245 -9.07 52.94 37.62
N LYS A 246 -9.75 53.75 36.81
CA LYS A 246 -10.54 53.30 35.66
C LYS A 246 -9.68 52.56 34.65
N ALA A 247 -8.51 53.09 34.27
CA ALA A 247 -7.59 52.41 33.36
C ALA A 247 -7.11 51.07 33.93
N SER A 248 -6.77 51.03 35.23
CA SER A 248 -6.33 49.81 35.91
C SER A 248 -7.43 48.74 35.97
N LEU A 249 -8.65 49.10 36.38
CA LEU A 249 -9.79 48.18 36.47
C LEU A 249 -10.24 47.70 35.08
N SER A 250 -10.29 48.60 34.09
CA SER A 250 -10.62 48.27 32.71
C SER A 250 -9.60 47.33 32.08
N GLY A 251 -8.30 47.59 32.30
CA GLY A 251 -7.23 46.71 31.82
C GLY A 251 -7.31 45.30 32.43
N ARG A 252 -7.67 45.18 33.71
CA ARG A 252 -7.91 43.85 34.33
C ARG A 252 -9.17 43.18 33.80
N SER A 253 -10.26 43.95 33.61
CA SER A 253 -11.50 43.45 33.03
C SER A 253 -11.27 42.89 31.62
N GLU A 254 -10.47 43.58 30.80
CA GLU A 254 -10.15 43.12 29.45
C GLU A 254 -9.27 41.87 29.44
N LYS A 255 -8.30 41.76 30.36
CA LYS A 255 -7.54 40.50 30.53
C LYS A 255 -8.46 39.32 30.89
N ILE A 256 -9.43 39.54 31.79
CA ILE A 256 -10.42 38.52 32.13
C ILE A 256 -11.30 38.20 30.91
N ASN A 257 -11.74 39.21 30.15
CA ASN A 257 -12.54 39.06 28.93
C ASN A 257 -11.86 38.14 27.91
N GLN A 258 -10.57 38.33 27.67
CA GLN A 258 -9.79 37.50 26.76
C GLN A 258 -9.76 36.04 27.21
N VAL A 259 -9.49 35.79 28.50
CA VAL A 259 -9.52 34.43 29.06
C VAL A 259 -10.91 33.82 28.99
N VAL A 260 -11.97 34.55 29.33
CA VAL A 260 -13.36 34.07 29.26
C VAL A 260 -13.74 33.69 27.82
N LYS A 261 -13.45 34.54 26.82
CA LYS A 261 -13.71 34.23 25.41
C LYS A 261 -12.97 32.97 24.96
N ALA A 262 -11.74 32.78 25.42
CA ALA A 262 -10.96 31.59 25.13
C ALA A 262 -11.56 30.33 25.77
N LEU A 263 -11.99 30.42 27.04
CA LEU A 263 -12.67 29.33 27.74
C LEU A 263 -13.98 28.95 27.07
N GLN A 264 -14.79 29.92 26.65
CA GLN A 264 -16.03 29.71 25.88
C GLN A 264 -15.78 29.03 24.55
N THR A 265 -14.75 29.46 23.82
CA THR A 265 -14.34 28.82 22.56
C THR A 265 -13.94 27.36 22.79
N GLY A 266 -13.20 27.07 23.86
CA GLY A 266 -12.84 25.72 24.25
C GLY A 266 -14.03 24.87 24.71
N ALA A 267 -15.03 25.47 25.36
CA ALA A 267 -16.29 24.80 25.70
C ALA A 267 -17.08 24.41 24.44
N LEU A 268 -17.16 25.30 23.44
CA LEU A 268 -17.75 25.00 22.14
C LEU A 268 -16.98 23.88 21.41
N ALA A 269 -15.66 23.91 21.43
CA ALA A 269 -14.82 22.84 20.88
C ALA A 269 -15.08 21.50 21.57
N THR A 270 -15.20 21.52 22.90
CA THR A 270 -15.54 20.33 23.72
C THR A 270 -16.89 19.76 23.34
N GLN A 271 -17.90 20.61 23.16
CA GLN A 271 -19.24 20.21 22.74
C GLN A 271 -19.21 19.53 21.36
N LYS A 272 -18.50 20.12 20.39
CA LYS A 272 -18.40 19.56 19.03
C LYS A 272 -17.67 18.22 18.95
N VAL A 273 -16.79 17.91 19.91
CA VAL A 273 -16.08 16.62 19.95
C VAL A 273 -16.99 15.47 20.42
N GLN A 274 -18.14 15.75 21.04
CA GLN A 274 -19.05 14.72 21.53
C GLN A 274 -19.69 13.88 20.42
N THR A 275 -19.83 14.43 19.21
CA THR A 275 -20.29 13.68 18.05
C THR A 275 -19.09 13.14 17.28
N PRO A 276 -19.14 11.90 16.75
CA PRO A 276 -18.16 11.43 15.77
C PRO A 276 -18.10 12.40 14.59
N ALA A 277 -16.91 12.70 14.11
CA ALA A 277 -16.76 13.55 12.94
C ALA A 277 -17.20 12.79 11.68
N SER A 278 -17.96 13.48 10.83
CA SER A 278 -18.51 12.94 9.58
C SER A 278 -17.64 13.24 8.35
N SER A 279 -16.73 14.23 8.45
CA SER A 279 -15.84 14.61 7.35
C SER A 279 -14.51 15.20 7.82
N LEU A 280 -13.56 15.32 6.89
CA LEU A 280 -12.28 15.99 7.14
C LEU A 280 -12.47 17.48 7.45
N GLU A 281 -13.38 18.15 6.75
CA GLU A 281 -13.70 19.56 6.96
C GLU A 281 -14.24 19.78 8.38
N GLU A 282 -15.04 18.85 8.89
CA GLU A 282 -15.53 18.90 10.26
C GLU A 282 -14.39 18.77 11.28
N LEU A 283 -13.44 17.86 11.06
CA LEU A 283 -12.25 17.72 11.90
C LEU A 283 -11.36 18.98 11.86
N GLN A 284 -11.16 19.58 10.69
CA GLN A 284 -10.42 20.83 10.54
C GLN A 284 -11.11 21.99 11.26
N ALA A 285 -12.44 22.07 11.21
CA ALA A 285 -13.20 23.06 11.96
C ALA A 285 -13.03 22.88 13.49
N ARG A 286 -13.00 21.63 13.98
CA ARG A 286 -12.70 21.33 15.40
C ARG A 286 -11.27 21.75 15.77
N GLN A 287 -10.28 21.46 14.91
CA GLN A 287 -8.89 21.88 15.10
C GLN A 287 -8.78 23.42 15.23
N HIS A 288 -9.48 24.15 14.35
CA HIS A 288 -9.49 25.62 14.38
C HIS A 288 -10.04 26.15 15.70
N LEU A 289 -11.14 25.59 16.21
CA LEU A 289 -11.72 26.01 17.50
C LEU A 289 -10.74 25.78 18.66
N TRP A 290 -10.03 24.65 18.68
CA TRP A 290 -9.01 24.40 19.70
C TRP A 290 -7.86 25.41 19.62
N ARG A 291 -7.33 25.68 18.43
CA ARG A 291 -6.26 26.68 18.25
C ARG A 291 -6.71 28.08 18.68
N GLN A 292 -7.93 28.47 18.32
CA GLN A 292 -8.51 29.75 18.69
C GLN A 292 -8.72 29.88 20.22
N ALA A 293 -9.02 28.78 20.91
CA ALA A 293 -9.12 28.76 22.37
C ALA A 293 -7.73 28.77 23.05
N ILE A 294 -6.72 28.17 22.44
CA ILE A 294 -5.37 28.02 23.01
C ILE A 294 -4.56 29.32 22.90
N ALA A 295 -4.52 29.94 21.71
CA ALA A 295 -3.65 31.09 21.42
C ALA A 295 -3.71 32.22 22.47
N PRO A 296 -4.89 32.75 22.88
CA PRO A 296 -4.95 33.79 23.89
C PRO A 296 -4.53 33.31 25.29
N LEU A 297 -4.70 32.01 25.61
CA LEU A 297 -4.34 31.44 26.91
C LEU A 297 -2.82 31.25 27.06
N GLU A 298 -2.10 31.03 25.97
CA GLU A 298 -0.64 30.89 25.97
C GLU A 298 0.10 32.21 26.26
N THR A 299 -0.57 33.35 26.03
CA THR A 299 0.01 34.68 26.33
C THR A 299 -0.02 35.03 27.83
N ILE A 300 -0.70 34.22 28.65
CA ILE A 300 -0.81 34.44 30.10
C ILE A 300 0.46 33.93 30.81
N SER A 301 1.26 34.87 31.33
CA SER A 301 2.51 34.57 32.04
C SER A 301 2.30 33.89 33.39
N SER A 302 3.35 33.22 33.90
CA SER A 302 3.41 32.62 35.23
C SER A 302 3.18 33.61 36.38
N SER A 303 3.44 34.90 36.15
CA SER A 303 3.19 35.98 37.10
C SER A 303 1.72 36.42 37.16
N SER A 304 0.86 35.97 36.25
CA SER A 304 -0.55 36.36 36.21
C SER A 304 -1.37 35.68 37.31
N GLU A 305 -2.33 36.40 37.88
CA GLU A 305 -3.30 35.86 38.82
C GLU A 305 -4.21 34.77 38.23
N LEU A 306 -4.34 34.74 36.90
CA LEU A 306 -5.14 33.75 36.18
C LEU A 306 -4.36 32.47 35.85
N TYR A 307 -3.04 32.46 36.09
CA TYR A 307 -2.15 31.40 35.63
C TYR A 307 -2.60 30.00 36.06
N GLY A 308 -2.97 29.81 37.34
CA GLY A 308 -3.38 28.49 37.84
C GLY A 308 -4.61 27.91 37.13
N LEU A 309 -5.64 28.74 36.89
CA LEU A 309 -6.83 28.31 36.14
C LEU A 309 -6.50 28.06 34.67
N VAL A 310 -5.71 28.95 34.06
CA VAL A 310 -5.35 28.89 32.64
C VAL A 310 -4.51 27.66 32.34
N GLN A 311 -3.49 27.35 33.13
CA GLN A 311 -2.61 26.19 32.91
C GLN A 311 -3.39 24.87 32.92
N GLY A 312 -4.29 24.68 33.88
CA GLY A 312 -5.12 23.48 33.94
C GLY A 312 -6.01 23.30 32.70
N LYS A 313 -6.57 24.40 32.17
CA LYS A 313 -7.39 24.37 30.94
C LYS A 313 -6.55 24.19 29.70
N LEU A 314 -5.41 24.87 29.62
CA LEU A 314 -4.49 24.84 28.50
C LEU A 314 -3.94 23.44 28.25
N LEU A 315 -3.57 22.70 29.31
CA LEU A 315 -3.16 21.30 29.21
C LEU A 315 -4.26 20.44 28.57
N ASN A 316 -5.50 20.56 29.05
CA ASN A 316 -6.62 19.81 28.50
C ASN A 316 -6.88 20.14 27.02
N TYR A 317 -6.79 21.41 26.63
CA TYR A 317 -7.03 21.85 25.26
C TYR A 317 -5.93 21.36 24.31
N ARG A 318 -4.66 21.37 24.73
CA ARG A 318 -3.54 20.84 23.95
C ARG A 318 -3.67 19.34 23.69
N VAL A 319 -4.02 18.56 24.71
CA VAL A 319 -4.27 17.12 24.56
C VAL A 319 -5.41 16.85 23.56
N ARG A 320 -6.50 17.62 23.65
CA ARG A 320 -7.62 17.48 22.71
C ARG A 320 -7.27 17.92 21.29
N LEU A 321 -6.49 18.99 21.13
CA LEU A 321 -5.97 19.43 19.83
C LEU A 321 -5.09 18.33 19.20
N HIS A 322 -4.19 17.73 19.98
CA HIS A 322 -3.35 16.62 19.53
C HIS A 322 -4.20 15.44 19.05
N ALA A 323 -5.22 15.04 19.82
CA ALA A 323 -6.13 13.96 19.42
C ALA A 323 -6.86 14.26 18.08
N VAL A 324 -7.34 15.49 17.89
CA VAL A 324 -7.96 15.91 16.63
C VAL A 324 -6.94 15.91 15.47
N ASN A 325 -5.70 16.35 15.71
CA ASN A 325 -4.65 16.32 14.69
C ASN A 325 -4.32 14.88 14.25
N GLN A 326 -4.25 13.94 15.20
CA GLN A 326 -4.06 12.52 14.88
C GLN A 326 -5.21 11.96 14.04
N GLN A 327 -6.46 12.32 14.39
CA GLN A 327 -7.62 11.94 13.58
C GLN A 327 -7.56 12.51 12.16
N ILE A 328 -7.20 13.79 12.00
CA ILE A 328 -7.01 14.42 10.68
C ILE A 328 -5.95 13.67 9.87
N PHE A 329 -4.80 13.37 10.47
CA PHE A 329 -3.72 12.67 9.77
C PHE A 329 -4.14 11.28 9.29
N ILE A 330 -4.83 10.52 10.14
CA ILE A 330 -5.37 9.20 9.81
C ILE A 330 -6.42 9.33 8.69
N GLU A 331 -7.32 10.30 8.78
CA GLU A 331 -8.38 10.50 7.79
C GLU A 331 -7.82 10.88 6.42
N GLU A 332 -6.84 11.79 6.37
CA GLU A 332 -6.14 12.12 5.14
C GLU A 332 -5.47 10.91 4.48
N LYS A 333 -4.91 9.99 5.29
CA LYS A 333 -4.30 8.76 4.77
C LYS A 333 -5.35 7.88 4.09
N TRP A 334 -6.54 7.76 4.67
CA TRP A 334 -7.63 6.98 4.09
C TRP A 334 -8.19 7.63 2.81
N LEU A 335 -8.36 8.95 2.81
CA LEU A 335 -8.78 9.68 1.61
C LEU A 335 -7.75 9.57 0.47
N LYS A 336 -6.45 9.66 0.78
CA LYS A 336 -5.38 9.40 -0.20
C LYS A 336 -5.44 7.98 -0.74
N LYS A 337 -5.73 6.99 0.13
CA LYS A 337 -5.87 5.59 -0.27
C LYS A 337 -7.09 5.36 -1.17
N LEU A 338 -8.21 6.01 -0.87
CA LEU A 338 -9.42 6.00 -1.69
C LEU A 338 -9.14 6.58 -3.09
N THR A 339 -8.50 7.75 -3.17
CA THR A 339 -8.11 8.37 -4.44
C THR A 339 -7.13 7.50 -5.23
N ALA A 340 -6.13 6.93 -4.57
CA ALA A 340 -5.19 6.01 -5.22
C ALA A 340 -5.90 4.76 -5.75
N ALA A 341 -6.87 4.20 -5.00
CA ALA A 341 -7.64 3.05 -5.44
C ALA A 341 -8.48 3.35 -6.69
N LYS A 342 -9.12 4.53 -6.76
CA LYS A 342 -9.83 5.00 -7.97
C LYS A 342 -8.89 5.14 -9.17
N ALA A 343 -7.69 5.70 -8.96
CA ALA A 343 -6.69 5.82 -10.03
C ALA A 343 -6.22 4.45 -10.53
N VAL A 344 -5.95 3.50 -9.62
CA VAL A 344 -5.58 2.13 -9.98
C VAL A 344 -6.71 1.42 -10.72
N ALA A 345 -7.96 1.63 -10.33
CA ALA A 345 -9.12 1.09 -11.03
C ALA A 345 -9.24 1.63 -12.47
N SER A 346 -9.03 2.94 -12.68
CA SER A 346 -8.98 3.52 -14.03
C SER A 346 -7.86 2.92 -14.89
N VAL A 347 -6.69 2.63 -14.30
CA VAL A 347 -5.62 1.88 -14.98
C VAL A 347 -6.07 0.47 -15.34
N ALA A 348 -6.81 -0.21 -14.46
CA ALA A 348 -7.34 -1.54 -14.74
C ALA A 348 -8.32 -1.52 -15.92
N GLU A 349 -9.24 -0.56 -15.96
CA GLU A 349 -10.21 -0.37 -17.07
C GLU A 349 -9.50 -0.11 -18.41
N ASN A 350 -8.49 0.76 -18.42
CA ASN A 350 -7.71 1.03 -19.63
C ASN A 350 -6.90 -0.19 -20.11
N ARG A 351 -6.39 -1.00 -19.17
CA ARG A 351 -5.69 -2.24 -19.52
C ARG A 351 -6.65 -3.30 -20.06
N GLU A 352 -7.87 -3.35 -19.54
CA GLU A 352 -8.89 -4.28 -19.99
C GLU A 352 -9.24 -4.08 -21.46
N THR A 353 -9.36 -2.83 -21.92
CA THR A 353 -9.66 -2.51 -23.33
C THR A 353 -8.51 -2.75 -24.29
N THR A 354 -7.27 -2.81 -23.79
CA THR A 354 -6.05 -2.92 -24.60
C THR A 354 -5.38 -4.30 -24.51
N ALA A 355 -5.89 -5.20 -23.66
CA ALA A 355 -5.29 -6.51 -23.41
C ALA A 355 -5.34 -7.41 -24.65
N LYS A 356 -4.16 -7.90 -25.09
CA LYS A 356 -4.01 -8.76 -26.27
C LYS A 356 -3.27 -10.06 -25.99
N SER A 357 -2.96 -10.34 -24.72
CA SER A 357 -2.26 -11.55 -24.30
C SER A 357 -2.71 -12.04 -22.92
N LEU A 358 -2.37 -13.30 -22.59
CA LEU A 358 -2.56 -13.85 -21.23
C LEU A 358 -1.89 -12.98 -20.17
N ASN A 359 -0.66 -12.52 -20.43
CA ASN A 359 0.10 -11.69 -19.50
C ASN A 359 -0.63 -10.35 -19.24
N ASP A 360 -1.27 -9.77 -20.26
CA ASP A 360 -2.05 -8.55 -20.09
C ASP A 360 -3.28 -8.80 -19.21
N TRP A 361 -4.03 -9.90 -19.44
CA TRP A 361 -5.18 -10.25 -18.61
C TRP A 361 -4.81 -10.59 -17.16
N GLN A 362 -3.64 -11.20 -16.94
CA GLN A 362 -3.10 -11.40 -15.58
C GLN A 362 -2.80 -10.07 -14.89
N LYS A 363 -2.26 -9.08 -15.62
CA LYS A 363 -2.04 -7.72 -15.11
C LYS A 363 -3.36 -6.99 -14.84
N VAL A 364 -4.37 -7.13 -15.69
CA VAL A 364 -5.72 -6.56 -15.45
C VAL A 364 -6.27 -7.12 -14.14
N LYS A 365 -6.27 -8.44 -13.97
CA LYS A 365 -6.69 -9.12 -12.73
C LYS A 365 -5.93 -8.59 -11.50
N SER A 366 -4.59 -8.51 -11.55
CA SER A 366 -3.80 -8.04 -10.41
C SER A 366 -4.04 -6.57 -10.09
N THR A 367 -4.27 -5.73 -11.11
CA THR A 367 -4.57 -4.30 -10.95
C THR A 367 -5.92 -4.10 -10.26
N TRP A 368 -6.96 -4.84 -10.68
CA TRP A 368 -8.26 -4.84 -9.99
C TRP A 368 -8.15 -5.31 -8.54
N LEU A 369 -7.37 -6.36 -8.27
CA LEU A 369 -7.14 -6.85 -6.91
C LEU A 369 -6.51 -5.76 -6.01
N VAL A 370 -5.54 -5.01 -6.53
CA VAL A 370 -4.88 -3.91 -5.80
C VAL A 370 -5.89 -2.82 -5.44
N ALA A 371 -6.73 -2.39 -6.39
CA ALA A 371 -7.77 -1.40 -6.14
C ALA A 371 -8.77 -1.88 -5.06
N ILE A 372 -9.26 -3.11 -5.18
CA ILE A 372 -10.23 -3.69 -4.24
C ILE A 372 -9.63 -3.84 -2.84
N ASN A 373 -8.39 -4.34 -2.73
CA ASN A 373 -7.72 -4.48 -1.43
C ASN A 373 -7.46 -3.12 -0.77
N ALA A 374 -7.15 -2.09 -1.56
CA ALA A 374 -7.01 -0.74 -1.05
C ALA A 374 -8.34 -0.21 -0.47
N LEU A 375 -9.46 -0.43 -1.17
CA LEU A 375 -10.80 -0.05 -0.70
C LEU A 375 -11.26 -0.84 0.53
N ASN A 376 -11.06 -2.17 0.56
CA ASN A 376 -11.44 -3.03 1.69
C ASN A 376 -10.72 -2.65 2.99
N SER A 377 -9.54 -2.04 2.89
CA SER A 377 -8.76 -1.63 4.07
C SER A 377 -9.19 -0.31 4.70
N ILE A 378 -10.11 0.43 4.07
CA ILE A 378 -10.64 1.69 4.61
C ILE A 378 -11.63 1.33 5.74
N PRO A 379 -11.40 1.83 6.97
CA PRO A 379 -12.22 1.45 8.13
C PRO A 379 -13.60 2.12 8.08
N LEU A 380 -14.60 1.48 8.72
CA LEU A 380 -15.97 2.01 8.82
C LEU A 380 -16.05 3.39 9.49
N THR A 381 -15.06 3.73 10.31
CA THR A 381 -14.98 5.01 11.02
C THR A 381 -14.44 6.15 10.16
N SER A 382 -13.92 5.87 8.96
CA SER A 382 -13.44 6.90 8.03
C SER A 382 -14.60 7.51 7.26
N SER A 383 -14.53 8.81 7.01
CA SER A 383 -15.49 9.52 6.13
C SER A 383 -15.49 8.98 4.69
N GLY A 384 -14.37 8.41 4.24
CA GLY A 384 -14.25 7.76 2.93
C GLY A 384 -14.93 6.38 2.80
N TYR A 385 -15.43 5.79 3.89
CA TYR A 385 -15.95 4.42 3.88
C TYR A 385 -17.18 4.24 2.97
N GLN A 386 -18.15 5.16 3.04
CA GLN A 386 -19.38 5.03 2.24
C GLN A 386 -19.09 5.01 0.74
N GLU A 387 -18.16 5.86 0.29
CA GLU A 387 -17.74 5.87 -1.10
C GLU A 387 -16.95 4.59 -1.45
N ALA A 388 -16.05 4.14 -0.58
CA ALA A 388 -15.32 2.89 -0.78
C ALA A 388 -16.25 1.69 -0.92
N ALA A 389 -17.28 1.58 -0.07
CA ALA A 389 -18.28 0.54 -0.13
C ALA A 389 -19.07 0.56 -1.44
N LYS A 390 -19.44 1.75 -1.92
CA LYS A 390 -20.10 1.92 -3.22
C LYS A 390 -19.21 1.46 -4.39
N LEU A 391 -17.93 1.85 -4.38
CA LEU A 391 -16.97 1.43 -5.42
C LEU A 391 -16.71 -0.09 -5.40
N LEU A 392 -16.70 -0.71 -4.22
CA LEU A 392 -16.53 -2.16 -4.11
C LEU A 392 -17.67 -2.96 -4.77
N ILE A 393 -18.89 -2.42 -4.79
CA ILE A 393 -20.02 -3.03 -5.51
C ILE A 393 -19.76 -3.04 -7.02
N ASP A 394 -19.16 -1.99 -7.57
CA ASP A 394 -18.82 -1.89 -9.00
C ASP A 394 -17.56 -2.69 -9.38
N TYR A 395 -16.52 -2.65 -8.54
CA TYR A 395 -15.21 -3.20 -8.92
C TYR A 395 -15.11 -4.72 -8.75
N ARG A 396 -15.84 -5.32 -7.81
CA ARG A 396 -15.79 -6.78 -7.58
C ARG A 396 -16.24 -7.59 -8.81
N PRO A 397 -17.34 -7.26 -9.51
CA PRO A 397 -17.69 -7.90 -10.77
C PRO A 397 -16.59 -7.80 -11.84
N LYS A 398 -15.93 -6.64 -11.96
CA LYS A 398 -14.84 -6.44 -12.94
C LYS A 398 -13.63 -7.32 -12.65
N LEU A 399 -13.27 -7.51 -11.37
CA LEU A 399 -12.23 -8.48 -10.98
C LEU A 399 -12.59 -9.91 -11.39
N VAL A 400 -13.86 -10.31 -11.19
CA VAL A 400 -14.33 -11.65 -11.58
C VAL A 400 -14.23 -11.82 -13.10
N ALA A 401 -14.73 -10.85 -13.87
CA ALA A 401 -14.62 -10.87 -15.33
C ALA A 401 -13.16 -10.99 -15.82
N ALA A 402 -12.26 -10.18 -15.26
CA ALA A 402 -10.83 -10.23 -15.59
C ALA A 402 -10.19 -11.58 -15.22
N ARG A 403 -10.55 -12.17 -14.08
CA ARG A 403 -10.08 -13.48 -13.64
C ARG A 403 -10.55 -14.58 -14.59
N ASP A 404 -11.82 -14.56 -14.95
CA ASP A 404 -12.42 -15.58 -15.80
C ASP A 404 -11.82 -15.50 -17.21
N ARG A 405 -11.61 -14.28 -17.73
CA ARG A 405 -10.90 -14.07 -19.00
C ARG A 405 -9.46 -14.56 -18.95
N ALA A 406 -8.69 -14.22 -17.91
CA ALA A 406 -7.32 -14.73 -17.75
C ALA A 406 -7.26 -16.26 -17.70
N THR A 407 -8.22 -16.90 -17.02
CA THR A 407 -8.30 -18.36 -16.93
C THR A 407 -8.59 -18.99 -18.29
N LYS A 408 -9.48 -18.37 -19.07
CA LYS A 408 -9.79 -18.80 -20.44
C LYS A 408 -8.57 -18.72 -21.36
N GLU A 409 -7.85 -17.60 -21.32
CA GLU A 409 -6.63 -17.42 -22.12
C GLU A 409 -5.52 -18.39 -21.69
N GLN A 410 -5.42 -18.70 -20.40
CA GLN A 410 -4.46 -19.68 -19.88
C GLN A 410 -4.76 -21.09 -20.41
N LEU A 411 -6.04 -21.50 -20.36
CA LEU A 411 -6.45 -22.78 -20.90
C LEU A 411 -6.18 -22.86 -22.41
N ALA A 412 -6.53 -21.81 -23.16
CA ALA A 412 -6.30 -21.76 -24.60
C ALA A 412 -4.80 -21.81 -24.96
N THR A 413 -3.96 -21.07 -24.22
CA THR A 413 -2.49 -21.13 -24.38
C THR A 413 -1.97 -22.54 -24.16
N LYS A 414 -2.41 -23.22 -23.09
CA LYS A 414 -1.99 -24.58 -22.77
C LYS A 414 -2.42 -25.56 -23.85
N THR A 415 -3.67 -25.49 -24.31
CA THR A 415 -4.20 -26.32 -25.39
C THR A 415 -3.43 -26.10 -26.69
N TYR A 416 -3.16 -24.84 -27.06
CA TYR A 416 -2.34 -24.50 -28.23
C TYR A 416 -0.93 -25.11 -28.13
N GLN A 417 -0.26 -24.96 -26.98
CA GLN A 417 1.06 -25.53 -26.75
C GLN A 417 1.06 -27.06 -26.82
N GLN A 418 0.02 -27.71 -26.31
CA GLN A 418 -0.15 -29.16 -26.43
C GLN A 418 -0.29 -29.60 -27.89
N ALA A 419 -1.04 -28.86 -28.71
CA ALA A 419 -1.14 -29.14 -30.14
C ALA A 419 0.23 -29.04 -30.84
N VAL A 420 0.98 -27.97 -30.57
CA VAL A 420 2.32 -27.76 -31.14
C VAL A 420 3.32 -28.83 -30.66
N SER A 421 3.28 -29.20 -29.39
CA SER A 421 4.12 -30.26 -28.82
C SER A 421 3.82 -31.63 -29.46
N ALA A 422 2.55 -31.98 -29.61
CA ALA A 422 2.15 -33.23 -30.28
C ALA A 422 2.61 -33.26 -31.75
N ALA A 423 2.49 -32.14 -32.47
CA ALA A 423 2.99 -32.01 -33.84
C ALA A 423 4.52 -32.18 -33.93
N ASN A 424 5.27 -31.60 -32.99
CA ASN A 424 6.73 -31.77 -32.95
C ASN A 424 7.11 -33.22 -32.65
N GLN A 425 6.40 -33.89 -31.75
CA GLN A 425 6.61 -35.31 -31.47
C GLN A 425 6.29 -36.19 -32.69
N ALA A 426 5.23 -35.86 -33.44
CA ALA A 426 4.90 -36.54 -34.68
C ALA A 426 6.03 -36.43 -35.72
N LYS A 427 6.64 -35.25 -35.87
CA LYS A 427 7.80 -35.04 -36.75
C LYS A 427 9.00 -35.90 -36.35
N ILE A 428 9.26 -36.06 -35.06
CA ILE A 428 10.33 -36.94 -34.56
C ILE A 428 10.05 -38.39 -34.95
N TYR A 429 8.82 -38.87 -34.77
CA TYR A 429 8.44 -40.22 -35.19
C TYR A 429 8.52 -40.44 -36.71
N GLN A 430 8.20 -39.42 -37.51
CA GLN A 430 8.41 -39.47 -38.97
C GLN A 430 9.88 -39.64 -39.32
N GLN A 431 10.79 -38.91 -38.66
CA GLN A 431 12.24 -39.04 -38.87
C GLN A 431 12.76 -40.43 -38.48
N GLN A 432 12.12 -41.09 -37.52
CA GLN A 432 12.44 -42.44 -37.07
C GLN A 432 11.74 -43.55 -37.88
N ASN A 433 11.02 -43.21 -38.96
CA ASN A 433 10.17 -44.13 -39.74
C ASN A 433 9.09 -44.86 -38.92
N GLN A 434 8.71 -44.33 -37.75
CA GLN A 434 7.64 -44.86 -36.90
C GLN A 434 6.29 -44.25 -37.31
N TRP A 435 5.81 -44.61 -38.50
CA TRP A 435 4.66 -43.97 -39.14
C TRP A 435 3.34 -44.14 -38.37
N GLN A 436 3.15 -45.24 -37.64
CA GLN A 436 1.97 -45.44 -36.79
C GLN A 436 1.91 -44.40 -35.67
N ALA A 437 3.01 -44.26 -34.92
CA ALA A 437 3.12 -43.28 -33.84
C ALA A 437 3.01 -41.85 -34.39
N ALA A 438 3.66 -41.57 -35.52
CA ALA A 438 3.54 -40.27 -36.19
C ALA A 438 2.09 -39.92 -36.53
N ALA A 439 1.32 -40.85 -37.11
CA ALA A 439 -0.09 -40.62 -37.45
C ALA A 439 -0.94 -40.36 -36.19
N THR A 440 -0.74 -41.13 -35.10
CA THR A 440 -1.43 -40.91 -33.82
C THR A 440 -1.15 -39.52 -33.25
N TYR A 441 0.11 -39.09 -33.22
CA TYR A 441 0.48 -37.77 -32.70
C TYR A 441 0.01 -36.62 -33.60
N TRP A 442 -0.03 -36.81 -34.93
CA TRP A 442 -0.61 -35.83 -35.84
C TRP A 442 -2.11 -35.68 -35.66
N ASP A 443 -2.86 -36.78 -35.47
CA ASP A 443 -4.29 -36.70 -35.16
C ASP A 443 -4.50 -36.00 -33.81
N GLN A 444 -3.74 -36.36 -32.77
CA GLN A 444 -3.80 -35.68 -31.48
C GLN A 444 -3.53 -34.17 -31.62
N ALA A 445 -2.51 -33.77 -32.39
CA ALA A 445 -2.20 -32.36 -32.65
C ALA A 445 -3.38 -31.63 -33.31
N LEU A 446 -3.98 -32.25 -34.34
CA LEU A 446 -5.13 -31.71 -35.06
C LEU A 446 -6.37 -31.57 -34.18
N GLN A 447 -6.73 -32.62 -33.43
CA GLN A 447 -7.87 -32.59 -32.52
C GLN A 447 -7.66 -31.57 -31.39
N THR A 448 -6.44 -31.43 -30.89
CA THR A 448 -6.12 -30.46 -29.84
C THR A 448 -6.19 -29.03 -30.36
N ALA A 449 -5.69 -28.76 -31.57
CA ALA A 449 -5.81 -27.44 -32.21
C ALA A 449 -7.28 -27.02 -32.39
N LYS A 450 -8.16 -27.96 -32.78
CA LYS A 450 -9.61 -27.72 -32.93
C LYS A 450 -10.33 -27.40 -31.61
N LYS A 451 -9.78 -27.82 -30.47
CA LYS A 451 -10.38 -27.60 -29.13
C LYS A 451 -10.08 -26.22 -28.55
N VAL A 452 -9.22 -25.42 -29.17
CA VAL A 452 -8.94 -24.05 -28.71
C VAL A 452 -10.22 -23.21 -28.86
N SER A 453 -10.64 -22.57 -27.77
CA SER A 453 -11.89 -21.81 -27.71
C SER A 453 -11.90 -20.64 -28.71
N GLN A 454 -13.03 -20.44 -29.39
CA GLN A 454 -13.26 -19.33 -30.33
C GLN A 454 -13.11 -17.95 -29.70
N ASP A 455 -13.44 -17.83 -28.42
CA ASP A 455 -13.35 -16.57 -27.67
C ASP A 455 -12.04 -16.48 -26.88
N SER A 456 -10.94 -16.91 -27.49
CA SER A 456 -9.58 -16.73 -26.99
C SER A 456 -8.72 -16.01 -28.03
N LEU A 457 -7.75 -15.26 -27.54
CA LEU A 457 -6.71 -14.61 -28.33
C LEU A 457 -5.79 -15.61 -29.06
N TYR A 458 -5.83 -16.90 -28.72
CA TYR A 458 -5.06 -17.97 -29.39
C TYR A 458 -5.84 -18.71 -30.49
N TYR A 459 -7.12 -18.36 -30.69
CA TYR A 459 -7.97 -19.07 -31.63
C TYR A 459 -7.45 -18.99 -33.06
N THR A 460 -7.11 -17.80 -33.55
CA THR A 460 -6.66 -17.61 -34.94
C THR A 460 -5.32 -18.31 -35.20
N GLN A 461 -4.40 -18.27 -34.24
CA GLN A 461 -3.13 -19.01 -34.30
C GLN A 461 -3.40 -20.51 -34.33
N ALA A 462 -4.30 -21.03 -33.48
CA ALA A 462 -4.67 -22.44 -33.50
C ALA A 462 -5.33 -22.86 -34.83
N GLN A 463 -6.22 -22.04 -35.39
CA GLN A 463 -6.86 -22.28 -36.69
C GLN A 463 -5.83 -22.36 -37.82
N SER A 464 -4.79 -21.52 -37.80
CA SER A 464 -3.72 -21.57 -38.79
C SER A 464 -2.92 -22.88 -38.80
N LEU A 465 -2.98 -23.66 -37.72
CA LEU A 465 -2.31 -24.97 -37.61
C LEU A 465 -3.15 -26.12 -38.18
N ILE A 466 -4.46 -25.96 -38.36
CA ILE A 466 -5.36 -27.07 -38.72
C ILE A 466 -5.02 -27.65 -40.09
N GLU A 467 -4.88 -26.80 -41.11
CA GLU A 467 -4.57 -27.23 -42.47
C GLU A 467 -3.20 -27.93 -42.57
N PRO A 468 -2.07 -27.34 -42.10
CA PRO A 468 -0.78 -28.02 -42.19
C PRO A 468 -0.75 -29.33 -41.39
N TYR A 469 -1.45 -29.41 -40.25
CA TYR A 469 -1.51 -30.65 -39.46
C TYR A 469 -2.37 -31.72 -40.15
N SER A 470 -3.46 -31.33 -40.80
CA SER A 470 -4.29 -32.23 -41.62
C SER A 470 -3.49 -32.83 -42.78
N ILE A 471 -2.71 -32.01 -43.49
CA ILE A 471 -1.83 -32.47 -44.58
C ILE A 471 -0.77 -33.43 -44.04
N ALA A 472 -0.10 -33.09 -42.93
CA ALA A 472 0.94 -33.92 -42.35
C ALA A 472 0.41 -35.26 -41.81
N LEU A 473 -0.80 -35.26 -41.24
CA LEU A 473 -1.52 -36.48 -40.84
C LEU A 473 -1.76 -37.39 -42.04
N LYS A 474 -2.30 -36.83 -43.13
CA LYS A 474 -2.58 -37.57 -44.36
C LYS A 474 -1.30 -38.20 -44.93
N GLN A 475 -0.20 -37.44 -44.99
CA GLN A 475 1.10 -37.96 -45.42
C GLN A 475 1.61 -39.11 -44.53
N ALA A 476 1.47 -38.98 -43.20
CA ALA A 476 1.86 -40.04 -42.28
C ALA A 476 1.01 -41.31 -42.45
N GLN A 477 -0.29 -41.17 -42.70
CA GLN A 477 -1.21 -42.29 -42.97
C GLN A 477 -0.89 -43.00 -44.29
N GLU A 478 -0.60 -42.25 -45.35
CA GLU A 478 -0.18 -42.82 -46.65
C GLU A 478 1.12 -43.62 -46.51
N LYS A 479 2.11 -43.08 -45.78
CA LYS A 479 3.38 -43.80 -45.52
C LYS A 479 3.20 -45.02 -44.62
N LEU A 480 2.33 -44.94 -43.63
CA LEU A 480 1.97 -46.07 -42.80
C LEU A 480 1.36 -47.21 -43.63
N GLN A 481 0.46 -46.89 -44.56
CA GLN A 481 -0.15 -47.88 -45.43
C GLN A 481 0.91 -48.62 -46.27
N VAL A 482 1.88 -47.90 -46.83
CA VAL A 482 3.02 -48.47 -47.57
C VAL A 482 3.91 -49.34 -46.68
N VAL A 483 4.24 -48.92 -45.46
CA VAL A 483 5.06 -49.74 -44.56
C VAL A 483 4.32 -50.98 -44.09
N SER A 484 3.02 -50.89 -43.85
CA SER A 484 2.19 -52.04 -43.45
C SER A 484 2.08 -53.10 -44.56
N SER A 485 1.94 -52.68 -45.83
CA SER A 485 1.94 -53.62 -46.97
C SER A 485 3.30 -54.30 -47.15
N PHE A 486 4.40 -53.58 -46.95
CA PHE A 486 5.73 -54.19 -46.95
C PHE A 486 5.92 -55.18 -45.80
N GLN A 487 5.40 -54.91 -44.60
CA GLN A 487 5.51 -55.83 -43.47
C GLN A 487 4.84 -57.18 -43.75
N GLN A 488 3.65 -57.16 -44.34
CA GLN A 488 2.94 -58.36 -44.78
C GLN A 488 3.73 -59.09 -45.86
N THR A 489 4.21 -58.36 -46.88
CA THR A 489 5.05 -58.91 -47.95
C THR A 489 6.33 -59.57 -47.41
N ARG A 490 7.00 -58.94 -46.44
CA ARG A 490 8.18 -59.54 -45.77
C ARG A 490 7.83 -60.84 -45.06
N THR A 491 6.69 -60.89 -44.38
CA THR A 491 6.23 -62.09 -43.67
C THR A 491 5.96 -63.24 -44.63
N ASP A 492 5.35 -62.94 -45.78
CA ASP A 492 5.06 -63.94 -46.81
C ASP A 492 6.36 -64.40 -47.50
N LEU A 493 7.29 -63.48 -47.81
CA LEU A 493 8.61 -63.82 -48.33
C LEU A 493 9.45 -64.65 -47.37
N ASP A 494 9.45 -64.34 -46.06
CA ASP A 494 10.18 -65.13 -45.06
C ASP A 494 9.65 -66.56 -45.01
N LYS A 495 8.32 -66.76 -45.05
CA LYS A 495 7.72 -68.10 -45.12
C LYS A 495 8.11 -68.84 -46.40
N THR A 496 8.11 -68.15 -47.54
CA THR A 496 8.43 -68.76 -48.84
C THR A 496 9.93 -69.04 -49.01
N CYS A 497 10.80 -68.21 -48.44
CA CYS A 497 12.25 -68.37 -48.53
C CYS A 497 12.85 -69.33 -47.48
N ILE A 498 12.05 -69.85 -46.55
CA ILE A 498 12.50 -70.75 -45.48
C ILE A 498 11.66 -72.03 -45.51
N ASN A 499 12.25 -73.13 -45.99
CA ASN A 499 11.64 -74.46 -45.95
C ASN A 499 12.70 -75.51 -45.56
N GLY A 500 12.90 -75.70 -44.25
CA GLY A 500 13.96 -76.56 -43.68
C GLY A 500 15.38 -75.97 -43.80
N ILE A 501 15.71 -75.40 -44.95
CA ILE A 501 16.90 -74.58 -45.21
C ILE A 501 16.50 -73.18 -45.71
N ARG A 502 17.38 -72.19 -45.56
CA ARG A 502 17.16 -70.86 -46.13
C ARG A 502 17.44 -70.91 -47.62
N ILE A 503 16.39 -70.87 -48.44
CA ILE A 503 16.42 -70.99 -49.90
C ILE A 503 16.82 -69.66 -50.53
N CYS A 504 16.32 -68.56 -49.98
CA CYS A 504 16.60 -67.21 -50.48
C CYS A 504 16.76 -66.15 -49.39
N ILE A 505 17.40 -65.06 -49.78
CA ILE A 505 17.41 -63.78 -49.08
C ILE A 505 16.69 -62.75 -49.94
N PHE A 506 16.10 -61.73 -49.32
CA PHE A 506 15.34 -60.73 -50.05
C PHE A 506 15.54 -59.32 -49.49
N SER A 507 15.28 -58.34 -50.35
CA SER A 507 15.12 -56.93 -49.99
C SER A 507 13.89 -56.38 -50.70
N ILE A 508 13.16 -55.50 -50.01
CA ILE A 508 11.98 -54.84 -50.54
C ILE A 508 12.18 -53.34 -50.42
N ASP A 509 11.95 -52.63 -51.52
CA ASP A 509 11.86 -51.18 -51.58
C ASP A 509 10.74 -50.75 -52.54
N ASN A 510 10.68 -49.46 -52.85
CA ASN A 510 9.68 -48.92 -53.77
C ASN A 510 9.93 -49.30 -55.25
N ALA A 511 11.10 -49.83 -55.59
CA ALA A 511 11.47 -50.24 -56.95
C ALA A 511 11.12 -51.72 -57.22
N GLY A 512 11.02 -52.56 -56.19
CA GLY A 512 10.53 -53.92 -56.33
C GLY A 512 10.93 -54.86 -55.20
N ILE A 513 10.56 -56.12 -55.35
CA ILE A 513 11.03 -57.23 -54.51
C ILE A 513 12.26 -57.85 -55.20
N ILE A 514 13.41 -57.77 -54.56
CA ILE A 514 14.64 -58.42 -55.02
C ILE A 514 14.87 -59.66 -54.17
N VAL A 515 14.92 -60.82 -54.81
CA VAL A 515 15.18 -62.12 -54.19
C VAL A 515 16.47 -62.69 -54.75
N ARG A 516 17.34 -63.19 -53.88
CA ARG A 516 18.60 -63.88 -54.22
C ARG A 516 18.59 -65.27 -53.63
N LEU A 517 18.85 -66.28 -54.45
CA LEU A 517 19.05 -67.64 -53.96
C LEU A 517 20.32 -67.70 -53.09
N THR A 518 20.26 -68.51 -52.03
CA THR A 518 21.43 -68.74 -51.17
C THR A 518 22.44 -69.64 -51.89
N PRO A 519 23.75 -69.49 -51.63
CA PRO A 519 24.78 -70.36 -52.21
C PRO A 519 24.53 -71.84 -51.94
N GLU A 520 24.00 -72.18 -50.76
CA GLU A 520 23.71 -73.55 -50.34
C GLU A 520 22.63 -74.18 -51.21
N TYR A 521 21.53 -73.44 -51.46
CA TYR A 521 20.46 -73.91 -52.34
C TYR A 521 20.91 -73.98 -53.81
N ASP A 522 21.69 -73.00 -54.26
CA ASP A 522 22.19 -72.99 -55.63
C ASP A 522 23.20 -74.09 -55.93
N GLN A 523 24.02 -74.49 -54.96
CA GLN A 523 24.93 -75.61 -55.10
C GLN A 523 24.17 -76.94 -55.26
N ILE A 524 23.09 -77.13 -54.51
CA ILE A 524 22.18 -78.28 -54.68
C ILE A 524 21.56 -78.25 -56.09
N ARG A 525 21.12 -77.09 -56.57
CA ARG A 525 20.59 -76.93 -57.93
C ARG A 525 21.63 -77.25 -59.01
N GLN A 526 22.84 -76.71 -58.93
CA GLN A 526 23.90 -76.90 -59.92
C GLN A 526 24.43 -78.35 -59.94
N ASN A 527 24.57 -78.97 -58.77
CA ASN A 527 24.99 -80.37 -58.67
C ASN A 527 23.97 -81.34 -59.28
N ASN A 528 22.67 -81.06 -59.14
CA ASN A 528 21.62 -81.86 -59.77
C ASN A 528 21.50 -81.62 -61.29
N LEU A 529 21.90 -80.44 -61.79
CA LEU A 529 21.95 -80.14 -63.24
C LEU A 529 23.15 -80.78 -63.95
N ALA A 530 24.29 -80.96 -63.25
CA ALA A 530 25.53 -81.47 -63.83
C ALA A 530 25.59 -83.00 -63.97
N ASN A 531 24.66 -83.77 -63.37
CA ASN A 531 24.70 -85.23 -63.40
C ASN A 531 23.31 -85.89 -63.53
N PRO A 532 22.65 -85.83 -64.71
CA PRO A 532 21.29 -86.33 -64.91
C PRO A 532 21.13 -87.87 -64.92
N TYR A 533 22.23 -88.64 -64.75
CA TYR A 533 22.25 -90.11 -64.85
C TYR A 533 22.68 -90.86 -63.57
N SER A 534 22.67 -90.23 -62.39
CA SER A 534 22.74 -91.01 -61.14
C SER A 534 21.43 -91.77 -60.90
N GLU A 535 21.47 -92.99 -60.37
CA GLU A 535 20.35 -93.96 -60.22
C GLU A 535 19.10 -93.46 -59.43
N ASN A 536 19.07 -92.20 -58.99
CA ASN A 536 17.91 -91.56 -58.38
C ASN A 536 17.38 -90.42 -59.27
N SER A 537 16.67 -90.78 -60.36
CA SER A 537 16.00 -89.82 -61.25
C SER A 537 14.85 -89.03 -60.57
N SER A 538 14.43 -89.44 -59.37
CA SER A 538 13.41 -88.75 -58.57
C SER A 538 13.91 -87.44 -57.94
N THR A 539 15.19 -87.30 -57.62
CA THR A 539 15.74 -86.11 -56.93
C THR A 539 16.05 -84.91 -57.85
N ALA A 540 16.42 -85.14 -59.11
CA ALA A 540 16.69 -84.05 -60.07
C ALA A 540 15.39 -83.38 -60.60
N ILE A 541 14.33 -84.18 -60.75
CA ILE A 541 12.97 -83.71 -61.08
C ILE A 541 12.38 -82.90 -59.91
N ASP A 542 12.69 -83.29 -58.67
CA ASP A 542 12.21 -82.63 -57.45
C ASP A 542 12.75 -81.19 -57.28
N VAL A 543 14.05 -80.96 -57.53
CA VAL A 543 14.66 -79.62 -57.38
C VAL A 543 14.24 -78.64 -58.48
N THR A 544 14.04 -79.11 -59.72
CA THR A 544 13.56 -78.26 -60.82
C THR A 544 12.09 -77.88 -60.61
N ASN A 545 11.27 -78.82 -60.15
CA ASN A 545 9.88 -78.57 -59.77
C ASN A 545 9.79 -77.61 -58.56
N HIS A 546 10.68 -77.77 -57.57
CA HIS A 546 10.74 -76.88 -56.42
C HIS A 546 11.10 -75.43 -56.81
N LEU A 547 12.04 -75.23 -57.75
CA LEU A 547 12.36 -73.88 -58.25
C LEU A 547 11.17 -73.24 -59.00
N GLN A 548 10.41 -74.03 -59.75
CA GLN A 548 9.20 -73.57 -60.43
C GLN A 548 8.12 -73.14 -59.42
N ILE A 549 7.85 -73.97 -58.41
CA ILE A 549 6.89 -73.67 -57.33
C ILE A 549 7.33 -72.43 -56.55
N LEU A 550 8.61 -72.31 -56.23
CA LEU A 550 9.18 -71.12 -55.58
C LEU A 550 8.96 -69.87 -56.43
N ARG A 551 9.22 -69.95 -57.73
CA ARG A 551 9.03 -68.83 -58.66
C ARG A 551 7.56 -68.39 -58.72
N GLU A 552 6.64 -69.33 -58.78
CA GLU A 552 5.19 -69.05 -58.79
C GLU A 552 4.74 -68.44 -57.46
N ALA A 553 5.18 -68.98 -56.33
CA ALA A 553 4.87 -68.43 -55.01
C ALA A 553 5.41 -66.99 -54.86
N LEU A 554 6.66 -66.74 -55.26
CA LEU A 554 7.25 -65.40 -55.24
C LEU A 554 6.53 -64.44 -56.20
N ALA A 555 6.09 -64.93 -57.36
CA ALA A 555 5.31 -64.14 -58.31
C ALA A 555 3.95 -63.72 -57.73
N VAL A 556 3.23 -64.64 -57.08
CA VAL A 556 1.97 -64.34 -56.38
C VAL A 556 2.20 -63.33 -55.26
N ILE A 557 3.30 -63.44 -54.50
CA ILE A 557 3.66 -62.45 -53.48
C ILE A 557 3.92 -61.08 -54.11
N GLY A 558 4.63 -61.01 -55.25
CA GLY A 558 4.84 -59.77 -55.99
C GLY A 558 3.54 -59.15 -56.51
N GLU A 559 2.62 -59.97 -57.03
CA GLU A 559 1.29 -59.51 -57.48
C GLU A 559 0.42 -58.99 -56.33
N ASN A 560 0.37 -59.73 -55.22
CA ASN A 560 -0.38 -59.32 -54.02
C ASN A 560 0.18 -58.02 -53.43
N ALA A 561 1.51 -57.83 -53.49
CA ALA A 561 2.17 -56.60 -53.06
C ALA A 561 2.10 -55.47 -54.11
N ASN A 562 1.67 -55.78 -55.34
CA ASN A 562 1.75 -54.91 -56.51
C ASN A 562 3.16 -54.32 -56.69
N LEU A 563 4.19 -55.18 -56.63
CA LEU A 563 5.60 -54.84 -56.82
C LEU A 563 6.22 -55.75 -57.90
N PRO A 564 7.11 -55.24 -58.77
CA PRO A 564 7.87 -56.08 -59.67
C PRO A 564 8.81 -57.00 -58.87
N LEU A 565 9.00 -58.23 -59.34
CA LEU A 565 9.84 -59.25 -58.73
C LEU A 565 11.10 -59.48 -59.57
N PHE A 566 12.26 -59.47 -58.92
CA PHE A 566 13.55 -59.80 -59.52
C PHE A 566 14.19 -60.95 -58.74
N LEU A 567 14.34 -62.12 -59.37
CA LEU A 567 14.99 -63.30 -58.79
C LEU A 567 16.37 -63.48 -59.42
N TYR A 568 17.39 -63.51 -58.56
CA TYR A 568 18.79 -63.70 -58.94
C TYR A 568 19.33 -65.01 -58.35
N ASP A 569 20.31 -65.59 -59.03
CA ASP A 569 21.14 -66.65 -58.47
C ASP A 569 22.14 -66.09 -57.44
N SER A 570 22.83 -66.98 -56.76
CA SER A 570 23.89 -66.71 -55.77
C SER A 570 25.10 -65.97 -56.37
N LYS A 571 25.28 -65.99 -57.70
CA LYS A 571 26.32 -65.25 -58.44
C LYS A 571 25.82 -63.90 -58.95
N GLY A 572 24.57 -63.53 -58.66
CA GLY A 572 23.95 -62.27 -59.06
C GLY A 572 23.46 -62.24 -60.51
N GLN A 573 23.35 -63.39 -61.18
CA GLN A 573 22.75 -63.50 -62.50
C GLN A 573 21.22 -63.57 -62.39
N VAL A 574 20.51 -62.92 -63.31
CA VAL A 574 19.05 -62.91 -63.33
C VAL A 574 18.53 -64.30 -63.71
N ILE A 575 17.74 -64.90 -62.83
CA ILE A 575 17.02 -66.16 -63.09
C ILE A 575 15.62 -65.87 -63.63
N TYR A 576 14.94 -64.90 -63.04
CA TYR A 576 13.56 -64.57 -63.39
C TYR A 576 13.24 -63.11 -63.05
N THR A 577 12.47 -62.47 -63.92
CA THR A 577 11.90 -61.14 -63.67
C THR A 577 10.42 -61.15 -63.98
N ARG A 578 9.64 -60.49 -63.13
CA ARG A 578 8.22 -60.23 -63.36
C ARG A 578 7.95 -58.75 -63.16
N THR A 579 7.62 -58.04 -64.22
CA THR A 579 7.17 -56.65 -64.18
C THR A 579 5.65 -56.61 -64.11
N LEU A 580 5.07 -55.67 -63.37
CA LEU A 580 3.63 -55.52 -63.29
C LEU A 580 3.10 -55.00 -64.63
N GLY A 581 2.24 -55.77 -65.30
CA GLY A 581 1.60 -55.38 -66.57
C GLY A 581 2.15 -56.04 -67.85
N GLY A 582 2.55 -57.32 -67.79
CA GLY A 582 2.91 -58.13 -68.95
C GLY A 582 2.29 -59.52 -68.89
#